data_AF-A0A6A6RWW1-F1
#
_entry.id   AF-A0A6A6RWW1-F1
#
_cell.length_a   1.000
_cell.length_b   1.000
_cell.length_c   1.000
_cell.angle_alpha   90.00
_cell.angle_beta   90.00
_cell.angle_gamma   90.00
#
_symmetry.space_group_name_H-M   'P 1'
#
loop_
_entity.id
_entity.type
_entity.pdbx_description
1 polymer ?
#
loop_
_entity_poly.entity_id
_entity_poly.type
_entity_poly.pdbx_seq_one_letter_code
_entity_poly.pdbx_strand_id
1 'polypeptide(L)'
;IIFSCWTHTLDLIQLYLSHASIPFQRIDGECPTSKREKILHNFTHNPHLCVLIMTTGTGAVGLNLATANRVFIVEPQWNPSVENQAIARALRLGQEQKVLVTRYVVNRTIETVRKSGGLGGLEH
;
A
#
# COMPACT_ATOMS: atom_id res chain seq x y z
N ILE A 1 -4.07 -4.28 3.40
CA ILE A 1 -2.97 -3.28 3.53
C ILE A 1 -3.36 -2.04 2.74
N ILE A 2 -3.11 -0.86 3.30
CA ILE A 2 -3.33 0.43 2.64
C ILE A 2 -1.98 1.16 2.52
N PHE A 3 -1.61 1.53 1.29
CA PHE A 3 -0.40 2.28 0.96
C PHE A 3 -0.74 3.73 0.62
N SER A 4 0.06 4.67 1.14
CA SER A 4 0.09 6.07 0.71
C SER A 4 1.53 6.60 0.72
N CYS A 5 1.83 7.60 -0.10
CA CYS A 5 3.13 8.30 -0.02
C CYS A 5 3.14 9.44 1.00
N TRP A 6 1.98 9.87 1.51
CA TRP A 6 1.87 11.02 2.40
C TRP A 6 1.48 10.57 3.80
N THR A 7 2.25 10.97 4.81
CA THR A 7 1.91 10.72 6.22
C THR A 7 0.59 11.37 6.61
N HIS A 8 0.30 12.56 6.08
CA HIS A 8 -0.97 13.25 6.28
C HIS A 8 -2.19 12.43 5.79
N THR A 9 -2.06 11.76 4.64
CA THR A 9 -3.11 10.86 4.15
C THR A 9 -3.27 9.65 5.09
N LEU A 10 -2.18 9.13 5.66
CA LEU A 10 -2.26 8.10 6.70
C LEU A 10 -2.95 8.59 7.98
N ASP A 11 -2.72 9.84 8.41
CA ASP A 11 -3.39 10.45 9.57
C ASP A 11 -4.91 10.49 9.36
N LEU A 12 -5.36 10.90 8.18
CA LEU A 12 -6.79 10.91 7.82
C LEU A 12 -7.36 9.49 7.83
N ILE A 13 -6.68 8.54 7.21
CA ILE A 13 -7.13 7.13 7.19
C ILE A 13 -7.23 6.59 8.62
N GLN A 14 -6.24 6.87 9.47
CA GLN A 14 -6.22 6.49 10.88
C GLN A 14 -7.42 7.09 11.63
N LEU A 15 -7.75 8.35 11.38
CA LEU A 15 -8.94 8.99 11.95
C LEU A 15 -10.22 8.24 11.55
N TYR A 16 -10.42 7.99 10.26
CA TYR A 16 -11.62 7.28 9.77
C TYR A 16 -11.71 5.83 10.27
N LEU A 17 -10.60 5.10 10.32
CA LEU A 17 -10.56 3.74 10.87
C LEU A 17 -10.90 3.73 12.37
N SER A 18 -10.41 4.73 13.12
CA SER A 18 -10.71 4.88 14.55
C SER A 18 -12.20 5.18 14.76
N HIS A 19 -12.78 6.10 13.97
CA HIS A 19 -14.21 6.39 14.01
C HIS A 19 -15.07 5.17 13.66
N ALA A 20 -14.62 4.33 12.74
CA ALA A 20 -15.28 3.08 12.38
C ALA A 20 -15.01 1.93 13.37
N SER A 21 -14.23 2.15 14.44
CA SER A 21 -13.81 1.13 15.41
C SER A 21 -13.11 -0.08 14.76
N ILE A 22 -12.40 0.14 13.65
CA ILE A 22 -11.65 -0.91 12.96
C ILE A 22 -10.24 -0.95 13.54
N PRO A 23 -9.77 -2.10 14.08
CA PRO A 23 -8.39 -2.22 14.55
C PRO A 23 -7.39 -2.08 13.41
N PHE A 24 -6.40 -1.20 13.58
CA PHE A 24 -5.34 -1.00 12.61
C PHE A 24 -3.98 -0.80 13.28
N GLN A 25 -2.92 -0.96 12.49
CA GLN A 25 -1.55 -0.58 12.85
C GLN A 25 -0.95 0.26 11.74
N ARG A 26 0.04 1.09 12.10
CA ARG A 26 0.71 2.04 11.20
C ARG A 26 2.21 1.79 11.14
N ILE A 27 2.76 1.78 9.92
CA ILE A 27 4.21 1.76 9.66
C ILE A 27 4.56 2.92 8.73
N ASP A 28 5.34 3.88 9.21
CA ASP A 28 5.87 4.98 8.40
C ASP A 28 7.39 5.09 8.57
N GLY A 29 7.99 6.12 7.93
CA GLY A 29 9.44 6.34 7.92
C GLY A 29 10.03 6.61 9.30
N GLU A 30 9.21 7.01 10.26
CA GLU A 30 9.63 7.30 11.63
C GLU A 30 9.54 6.07 12.53
N CYS A 31 8.91 4.99 12.06
CA CYS A 31 8.75 3.75 12.81
C CYS A 31 10.09 2.99 12.92
N PRO A 32 10.66 2.82 14.13
CA PRO A 32 11.91 2.10 14.32
C PRO A 32 11.79 0.64 13.87
N THR A 33 12.89 0.05 13.39
CA THR A 33 12.93 -1.33 12.87
C THR A 33 12.36 -2.35 13.88
N SER A 34 12.70 -2.23 15.16
CA SER A 34 12.21 -3.12 16.22
C SER A 34 10.69 -3.03 16.44
N LYS A 35 10.10 -1.83 16.26
CA LYS A 35 8.65 -1.64 16.34
C LYS A 35 7.97 -2.18 15.08
N ARG A 36 8.59 -1.98 13.92
CA ARG A 36 8.11 -2.51 12.63
C ARG A 36 7.96 -4.04 12.68
N GLU A 37 8.99 -4.75 13.14
CA GLU A 37 8.95 -6.21 13.26
C GLU A 37 7.83 -6.70 14.17
N LYS A 38 7.62 -6.04 15.32
CA LYS A 38 6.51 -6.35 16.25
C LYS A 38 5.14 -6.14 15.60
N ILE A 39 4.97 -5.05 14.84
CA ILE A 39 3.73 -4.76 14.12
C ILE A 39 3.46 -5.84 13.07
N LEU A 40 4.47 -6.20 12.28
CA LEU A 40 4.34 -7.23 11.24
C LEU A 40 4.04 -8.60 11.86
N HIS A 41 4.72 -8.96 12.95
CA HIS A 41 4.42 -10.18 13.70
C HIS A 41 2.98 -10.20 14.21
N ASN A 42 2.51 -9.11 14.81
CA ASN A 42 1.13 -9.01 15.29
C ASN A 42 0.12 -9.10 14.14
N PHE A 43 0.37 -8.43 13.02
CA PHE A 43 -0.51 -8.50 11.83
C PHE A 43 -0.60 -9.91 11.24
N THR A 44 0.47 -10.69 11.27
CA THR A 44 0.47 -12.08 10.78
C THR A 44 -0.26 -13.04 11.72
N HIS A 45 -0.18 -12.85 13.04
CA HIS A 45 -0.69 -13.81 14.03
C HIS A 45 -2.01 -13.43 14.69
N ASN A 46 -2.42 -12.16 14.60
CA ASN A 46 -3.64 -11.67 15.25
C ASN A 46 -4.79 -11.56 14.24
N PRO A 47 -5.80 -12.45 14.30
CA PRO A 47 -6.93 -12.43 13.37
C PRO A 47 -7.81 -11.18 13.54
N HIS A 48 -7.76 -10.51 14.70
CA HIS A 48 -8.51 -9.28 14.96
C HIS A 48 -7.86 -8.03 14.36
N LEU A 49 -6.59 -8.11 13.96
CA LEU A 49 -5.88 -7.00 13.34
C LEU A 49 -5.93 -7.11 11.81
N CYS A 50 -7.04 -6.64 11.23
CA CYS A 50 -7.28 -6.83 9.79
C CYS A 50 -6.65 -5.74 8.91
N VAL A 51 -6.27 -4.59 9.48
CA VAL A 51 -5.80 -3.42 8.71
C VAL A 51 -4.39 -3.01 9.10
N LEU A 52 -3.55 -2.85 8.08
CA LEU A 52 -2.21 -2.28 8.19
C LEU A 52 -2.12 -1.12 7.20
N ILE A 53 -1.78 0.07 7.70
CA ILE A 53 -1.56 1.29 6.92
C ILE A 53 -0.08 1.61 6.90
N MET A 54 0.47 1.95 5.73
CA MET A 54 1.91 2.18 5.62
C MET A 54 2.31 3.16 4.53
N THR A 55 3.48 3.78 4.71
CA THR A 55 4.06 4.62 3.66
C THR A 55 4.70 3.76 2.56
N THR A 56 4.49 4.10 1.30
CA THR A 56 5.06 3.35 0.16
C THR A 56 6.58 3.23 0.23
N GLY A 57 7.26 4.27 0.73
CA GLY A 57 8.72 4.27 0.91
C GLY A 57 9.23 3.28 1.97
N THR A 58 8.43 2.96 3.00
CA THR A 58 8.79 1.94 3.99
C THR A 58 8.33 0.54 3.59
N GLY A 59 7.35 0.44 2.69
CA GLY A 59 6.88 -0.83 2.16
C GLY A 59 7.88 -1.55 1.24
N ALA A 60 8.83 -0.83 0.65
CA ALA A 60 9.84 -1.42 -0.23
C ALA A 60 10.91 -2.25 0.51
N VAL A 61 11.09 -2.04 1.83
CA VAL A 61 12.18 -2.64 2.61
C VAL A 61 11.63 -3.69 3.59
N GLY A 62 11.62 -4.95 3.15
CA GLY A 62 11.58 -6.11 4.07
C GLY A 62 10.20 -6.62 4.51
N LEU A 63 9.12 -6.29 3.78
CA LEU A 63 7.81 -6.87 4.07
C LEU A 63 7.72 -8.34 3.63
N ASN A 64 7.63 -9.28 4.58
CA ASN A 64 7.25 -10.68 4.33
C ASN A 64 5.81 -10.89 4.80
N LEU A 65 4.86 -10.29 4.08
CA LEU A 65 3.44 -10.23 4.46
C LEU A 65 2.63 -11.32 3.73
N ALA A 66 2.95 -12.59 3.96
CA ALA A 66 2.29 -13.73 3.31
C ALA A 66 0.79 -13.91 3.62
N THR A 67 0.21 -13.04 4.45
CA THR A 67 -1.17 -13.15 4.97
C THR A 67 -2.12 -12.10 4.37
N ALA A 68 -1.61 -11.10 3.65
CA ALA A 68 -2.48 -10.04 3.11
C ALA A 68 -3.20 -10.48 1.84
N ASN A 69 -4.52 -10.29 1.77
CA ASN A 69 -5.35 -10.64 0.60
C ASN A 69 -5.92 -9.41 -0.14
N ARG A 70 -5.77 -8.21 0.42
CA ARG A 70 -6.25 -6.94 -0.17
C ARG A 70 -5.21 -5.86 -0.02
N VAL A 71 -4.91 -5.18 -1.13
CA VAL A 71 -3.98 -4.05 -1.20
C VAL A 71 -4.72 -2.85 -1.76
N PHE A 72 -4.72 -1.75 -1.02
CA PHE A 72 -5.27 -0.47 -1.45
C PHE A 72 -4.12 0.52 -1.63
N ILE A 73 -4.09 1.19 -2.77
CA ILE A 73 -3.13 2.25 -3.08
C ILE A 73 -3.94 3.53 -3.23
N VAL A 74 -3.76 4.44 -2.28
CA VAL A 74 -4.64 5.61 -2.13
C VAL A 74 -4.29 6.71 -3.12
N GLU A 75 -3.02 6.82 -3.50
CA GLU A 75 -2.53 7.79 -4.47
C GLU A 75 -1.54 7.09 -5.42
N PRO A 76 -1.60 7.36 -6.74
CA PRO A 76 -0.70 6.75 -7.69
C PRO A 76 0.73 7.22 -7.47
N GLN A 77 1.67 6.27 -7.45
CA GLN A 77 3.07 6.60 -7.56
C GLN A 77 3.41 6.89 -9.02
N TRP A 78 4.05 8.02 -9.29
CA TRP A 78 4.57 8.37 -10.62
C TRP A 78 5.51 7.31 -11.20
N ASN A 79 6.11 6.47 -10.33
CA ASN A 79 6.93 5.35 -10.74
C ASN A 79 6.20 4.01 -10.52
N PRO A 80 5.69 3.36 -11.59
CA PRO A 80 5.02 2.06 -11.48
C PRO A 80 5.94 0.93 -10.97
N SER A 81 7.26 1.08 -11.10
CA SER A 81 8.23 0.11 -10.59
C SER A 81 8.24 0.04 -9.06
N VAL A 82 8.15 1.19 -8.39
CA VAL A 82 8.12 1.27 -6.91
C VAL A 82 6.85 0.58 -6.38
N GLU A 83 5.73 0.82 -7.05
CA GLU A 83 4.46 0.21 -6.70
C GLU A 83 4.48 -1.30 -6.92
N ASN A 84 4.94 -1.76 -8.09
CA ASN A 84 5.08 -3.18 -8.39
C ASN A 84 6.03 -3.88 -7.41
N GLN A 85 7.08 -3.20 -6.95
CA GLN A 85 7.98 -3.73 -5.94
C GLN A 85 7.29 -3.86 -4.58
N ALA A 86 6.57 -2.84 -4.12
CA ALA A 86 5.79 -2.90 -2.88
C ALA A 86 4.71 -3.99 -2.93
N ILE A 87 4.00 -4.09 -4.05
CA ILE A 87 3.03 -5.14 -4.33
C ILE A 87 3.73 -6.50 -4.31
N ALA A 88 4.81 -6.72 -5.05
CA ALA A 88 5.53 -8.01 -5.07
C ALA A 88 6.06 -8.45 -3.70
N ARG A 89 6.26 -7.53 -2.75
CA ARG A 89 6.62 -7.85 -1.36
C ARG A 89 5.41 -8.21 -0.50
N ALA A 90 4.28 -7.53 -0.71
CA ALA A 90 3.01 -7.91 -0.10
C ALA A 90 2.45 -9.21 -0.69
N LEU A 91 2.73 -9.47 -1.97
CA LEU A 91 2.33 -10.64 -2.75
C LEU A 91 3.48 -11.64 -2.79
N ARG A 92 3.72 -12.36 -1.71
CA ARG A 92 4.67 -13.47 -1.83
C ARG A 92 4.05 -14.58 -2.70
N LEU A 93 4.78 -14.97 -3.74
CA LEU A 93 4.48 -16.14 -4.58
C LEU A 93 4.34 -17.39 -3.67
N GLY A 94 3.13 -17.92 -3.56
CA GLY A 94 2.80 -19.07 -2.71
C GLY A 94 1.47 -19.00 -1.96
N GLN A 95 0.76 -17.86 -2.03
CA GLN A 95 -0.54 -17.70 -1.38
C GLN A 95 -1.67 -18.23 -2.29
N GLU A 96 -2.48 -19.18 -1.80
CA GLU A 96 -3.63 -19.73 -2.52
C GLU A 96 -4.76 -18.70 -2.74
N GLN A 97 -4.73 -17.59 -2.01
CA GLN A 97 -5.76 -16.56 -2.05
C GLN A 97 -5.42 -15.50 -3.09
N LYS A 98 -6.36 -15.25 -4.02
CA LYS A 98 -6.26 -14.16 -4.99
C LYS A 98 -6.12 -12.83 -4.25
N VAL A 99 -5.02 -12.12 -4.48
CA VAL A 99 -4.85 -10.79 -3.91
C VAL A 99 -5.45 -9.73 -4.83
N LEU A 100 -6.35 -8.91 -4.28
CA LEU A 100 -6.96 -7.81 -5.00
C LEU A 100 -6.18 -6.52 -4.74
N VAL A 101 -5.68 -5.90 -5.81
CA VAL A 101 -5.06 -4.57 -5.76
C VAL A 101 -6.06 -3.53 -6.27
N THR A 102 -6.47 -2.61 -5.41
CA THR A 102 -7.34 -1.49 -5.75
C THR A 102 -6.54 -0.20 -5.73
N ARG A 103 -6.52 0.50 -6.86
CA ARG A 103 -5.87 1.82 -7.01
C ARG A 103 -6.93 2.90 -7.04
N TYR A 104 -6.83 3.85 -6.13
CA TYR A 104 -7.62 5.07 -6.17
C TYR A 104 -6.86 6.10 -7.01
N VAL A 105 -7.47 6.52 -8.12
CA VAL A 105 -6.97 7.59 -8.99
C VAL A 105 -7.92 8.76 -8.81
N VAL A 106 -7.44 9.85 -8.21
CA VAL A 106 -8.24 11.08 -8.07
C VAL A 106 -8.19 11.81 -9.40
N ASN A 107 -9.24 11.62 -10.20
CA ASN A 107 -9.34 12.18 -11.56
C ASN A 107 -9.72 13.67 -11.54
N ARG A 108 -8.92 14.55 -10.90
CA ARG A 108 -9.09 16.03 -10.96
C ARG A 108 -7.97 16.92 -10.36
N THR A 109 -6.73 16.47 -10.26
CA THR A 109 -5.59 17.34 -9.90
C THR A 109 -4.34 16.96 -10.68
N ILE A 110 -3.97 17.74 -11.71
CA ILE A 110 -2.67 17.83 -12.44
C ILE A 110 -1.97 16.52 -12.89
N GLU A 111 -2.48 15.34 -12.58
CA GLU A 111 -1.95 14.03 -12.98
C GLU A 111 -2.34 13.66 -14.42
N THR A 112 -3.29 14.38 -15.01
CA THR A 112 -3.66 14.17 -16.42
C THR A 112 -2.57 14.66 -17.38
N VAL A 113 -1.64 15.52 -16.93
CA VAL A 113 -0.61 16.10 -17.81
C VAL A 113 0.74 15.39 -17.61
N ARG A 114 0.78 14.10 -17.94
CA ARG A 114 1.98 13.46 -18.52
C ARG A 114 1.68 12.11 -19.17
N LYS A 115 0.67 12.08 -20.05
CA LYS A 115 0.75 11.22 -21.24
C LYS A 115 1.07 12.11 -22.44
N SER A 116 2.32 12.55 -22.52
CA SER A 116 2.87 13.18 -23.72
C SER A 116 4.25 12.63 -23.94
N GLY A 117 4.36 11.67 -24.86
CA GLY A 117 5.65 11.10 -25.26
C GLY A 117 5.55 9.66 -25.78
N GLY A 118 4.95 9.50 -26.96
CA GLY A 118 5.32 8.43 -27.89
C GLY A 118 4.64 7.08 -27.70
N LEU A 119 3.51 6.88 -28.37
CA LEU A 119 3.26 5.64 -29.10
C LEU A 119 2.66 6.05 -30.44
N GLY A 120 3.56 6.21 -31.42
CA GLY A 120 3.19 6.23 -32.82
C GLY A 120 2.46 4.93 -33.16
N GLY A 121 1.46 5.07 -34.02
CA GLY A 121 0.56 4.00 -34.42
C GLY A 121 1.20 2.92 -35.28
N LEU A 122 0.28 2.19 -35.94
CA LEU A 122 0.42 0.93 -36.65
C LEU A 122 0.29 -0.25 -35.65
N GLU A 123 -0.61 -1.21 -35.83
CA GLU A 123 -1.02 -1.86 -37.07
C GLU A 123 -2.52 -2.23 -37.08
N HIS A 124 -3.07 -2.30 -38.29
CA HIS A 124 -4.30 -2.99 -38.67
C HIS A 124 -3.96 -4.42 -39.11
#